data_AF-A0A9Q4EX64-F1
#
_entry.id   AF-A0A9Q4EX64-F1
#
_cell.length_a   1.000
_cell.length_b   1.000
_cell.length_c   1.000
_cell.angle_alpha   90.00
_cell.angle_beta   90.00
_cell.angle_gamma   90.00
#
_symmetry.space_group_name_H-M   'P 1'
#
loop_
_entity.id
_entity.type
_entity.pdbx_description
1 polymer ?
#
loop_
_entity_poly.entity_id
_entity_poly.type
_entity_poly.pdbx_seq_one_letter_code
_entity_poly.pdbx_strand_id
1 'polypeptide(L)'
;MIKTLKDTVELMNSEDYRDRFVAEYKQLVIRYKGLMNMLDKWDSGELDFKPTCPRSTYNMQIKAMTEYIAVLEARAVMEGIVL
;
A
#
# COMPACT_ATOMS: atom_id res chain seq x y z
N MET A 1 7.25 3.12 14.98
CA MET A 1 7.58 3.14 13.53
C MET A 1 6.72 2.06 12.87
N ILE A 2 5.73 2.46 12.05
CA ILE A 2 4.77 1.53 11.42
C ILE A 2 5.48 0.77 10.28
N LYS A 3 5.55 -0.56 10.38
CA LYS A 3 6.22 -1.42 9.39
C LYS A 3 5.31 -2.53 8.86
N THR A 4 4.30 -2.93 9.63
CA THR A 4 3.36 -4.01 9.28
C THR A 4 1.91 -3.53 9.34
N LEU A 5 0.99 -4.29 8.76
CA LEU A 5 -0.45 -4.02 8.84
C LEU A 5 -0.98 -4.11 10.28
N LYS A 6 -0.33 -4.90 11.15
CA LYS A 6 -0.73 -5.00 12.55
C LYS A 6 -0.41 -3.71 13.31
N ASP A 7 0.67 -3.03 12.93
CA ASP A 7 1.09 -1.78 13.56
C ASP A 7 0.12 -0.62 13.28
N THR A 8 -0.79 -0.77 12.32
CA THR A 8 -1.79 0.27 11.99
C THR A 8 -3.09 0.11 12.77
N VAL A 9 -3.27 -0.98 13.54
CA VAL A 9 -4.56 -1.31 14.18
C VAL A 9 -5.04 -0.18 15.11
N GLU A 10 -4.15 0.41 15.89
CA GLU A 10 -4.52 1.52 16.78
C GLU A 10 -5.05 2.72 15.98
N LEU A 11 -4.31 3.17 14.97
CA LEU A 11 -4.71 4.30 14.12
C LEU A 11 -6.00 4.02 13.34
N MET A 12 -6.22 2.80 12.85
CA MET A 12 -7.47 2.42 12.16
C MET A 12 -8.71 2.55 13.04
N ASN A 13 -8.57 2.38 14.36
CA ASN A 13 -9.66 2.43 15.32
C ASN A 13 -9.71 3.77 16.07
N SER A 14 -8.85 4.74 15.72
CA SER A 14 -8.88 6.07 16.34
C SER A 14 -10.19 6.78 16.04
N GLU A 15 -10.66 7.59 17.00
CA GLU A 15 -11.79 8.49 16.81
C GLU A 15 -11.42 9.66 15.89
N ASP A 16 -10.14 10.08 15.86
CA ASP A 16 -9.66 11.08 14.92
C ASP A 16 -9.56 10.49 13.50
N TYR A 17 -10.25 11.11 12.56
CA TYR A 17 -10.23 10.70 11.17
C TYR A 17 -8.84 10.84 10.53
N ARG A 18 -8.00 11.76 11.03
CA ARG A 18 -6.63 11.96 10.53
C ARG A 18 -5.77 10.75 10.81
N ASP A 19 -5.90 10.14 11.97
CA ASP A 19 -5.21 8.89 12.31
C ASP A 19 -5.66 7.75 11.41
N ARG A 20 -6.97 7.62 11.18
CA ARG A 20 -7.50 6.61 10.25
C ARG A 20 -7.00 6.80 8.83
N PHE A 21 -6.83 8.06 8.40
CA PHE A 21 -6.26 8.42 7.11
C PHE A 21 -4.77 8.04 7.01
N VAL A 22 -3.97 8.32 8.05
CA VAL A 22 -2.57 7.86 8.12
C VAL A 22 -2.51 6.33 8.08
N ALA A 23 -3.41 5.64 8.79
CA ALA A 23 -3.50 4.19 8.76
C ALA A 23 -3.75 3.67 7.33
N GLU A 24 -4.74 4.23 6.64
CA GLU A 24 -5.06 3.89 5.26
C GLU A 24 -3.84 4.04 4.33
N TYR A 25 -3.16 5.18 4.38
CA TYR A 25 -1.95 5.42 3.60
C TYR A 25 -0.86 4.38 3.90
N LYS A 26 -0.55 4.16 5.18
CA LYS A 26 0.49 3.20 5.56
C LYS A 26 0.14 1.78 5.12
N GLN A 27 -1.12 1.36 5.26
CA GLN A 27 -1.56 0.04 4.82
C GLN A 27 -1.42 -0.14 3.32
N LEU A 28 -1.81 0.86 2.53
CA LEU A 28 -1.66 0.84 1.09
C LEU A 28 -0.19 0.74 0.67
N VAL A 29 0.69 1.56 1.27
CA VAL A 29 2.14 1.53 1.00
C VAL A 29 2.77 0.19 1.39
N ILE A 30 2.38 -0.40 2.52
CA ILE A 30 2.86 -1.72 2.95
C ILE A 30 2.48 -2.79 1.94
N ARG A 31 1.21 -2.79 1.47
CA ARG A 31 0.73 -3.72 0.46
C ARG A 31 1.39 -3.50 -0.89
N TYR A 32 1.60 -2.24 -1.27
CA TYR A 32 2.27 -1.87 -2.51
C TYR A 32 3.70 -2.42 -2.54
N LYS A 33 4.48 -2.21 -1.47
CA LYS A 33 5.84 -2.75 -1.34
C LYS A 33 5.86 -4.27 -1.37
N GLY A 34 4.90 -4.91 -0.71
CA GLY A 34 4.75 -6.37 -0.74
C GLY A 34 4.48 -6.90 -2.16
N LEU A 35 3.56 -6.24 -2.89
CA LEU A 35 3.25 -6.60 -4.27
C LEU A 35 4.47 -6.35 -5.19
N MET A 36 5.10 -5.17 -5.09
CA MET A 36 6.28 -4.83 -5.88
C MET A 36 7.38 -5.87 -5.72
N ASN A 37 7.75 -6.23 -4.47
CA ASN A 37 8.75 -7.26 -4.21
C ASN A 37 8.34 -8.64 -4.74
N MET A 38 7.05 -8.99 -4.68
CA MET A 38 6.56 -10.24 -5.27
C MET A 38 6.69 -10.23 -6.80
N LEU A 39 6.43 -9.09 -7.46
CA LEU A 39 6.60 -8.93 -8.90
C LEU A 39 8.07 -8.95 -9.32
N ASP A 40 8.96 -8.32 -8.55
CA ASP A 40 10.40 -8.37 -8.79
C ASP A 40 10.94 -9.80 -8.72
N LYS A 41 10.49 -10.59 -7.74
CA LYS A 41 10.79 -12.03 -7.65
C LYS A 41 10.21 -12.83 -8.82
N TRP A 42 9.03 -12.47 -9.30
CA TRP A 42 8.45 -13.12 -10.47
C TRP A 42 9.28 -12.84 -11.71
N ASP A 43 9.64 -11.59 -11.95
CA ASP A 43 10.36 -11.15 -13.14
C ASP A 43 11.83 -11.66 -13.15
N SER A 44 12.42 -11.91 -11.97
CA SER A 44 13.75 -12.54 -11.80
C SER A 44 13.73 -14.08 -11.79
N GLY A 45 12.56 -14.71 -11.79
CA GLY A 45 12.44 -16.17 -11.71
C GLY A 45 12.70 -16.76 -10.32
N GLU A 46 12.72 -15.93 -9.27
CA GLU A 46 12.96 -16.33 -7.87
C GLU A 46 11.67 -16.56 -7.07
N LEU A 47 10.50 -16.43 -7.71
CA LEU A 47 9.22 -16.63 -7.06
C LEU A 47 8.99 -18.13 -6.76
N ASP A 48 8.70 -18.45 -5.51
CA ASP A 48 8.52 -19.80 -4.98
C ASP A 48 7.15 -20.41 -5.29
N PHE A 49 6.25 -19.65 -5.94
CA PHE A 49 4.95 -20.12 -6.38
C PHE A 49 4.59 -19.60 -7.77
N LYS A 50 3.61 -20.24 -8.41
CA LYS A 50 3.02 -19.77 -9.67
C LYS A 50 1.76 -18.94 -9.40
N PRO A 51 1.71 -17.67 -9.81
CA PRO A 51 0.50 -16.86 -9.68
C PRO A 51 -0.64 -17.42 -10.54
N THR A 52 -1.86 -17.40 -10.02
CA THR A 52 -3.06 -17.86 -10.73
C THR A 52 -3.48 -16.87 -11.82
N CYS A 53 -3.35 -15.57 -11.54
CA CYS A 53 -3.72 -14.51 -12.46
C CYS A 53 -2.58 -14.20 -13.44
N PRO A 54 -2.89 -13.69 -14.65
CA PRO A 54 -1.86 -13.25 -15.58
C PRO A 54 -1.09 -12.03 -15.04
N ARG A 55 0.16 -11.86 -15.50
CA ARG A 55 1.04 -10.73 -15.11
C ARG A 55 0.39 -9.36 -15.32
N SER A 56 -0.47 -9.22 -16.32
CA SER A 56 -1.23 -7.99 -16.62
C SER A 56 -2.19 -7.58 -15.52
N THR A 57 -2.80 -8.53 -14.80
CA THR A 57 -3.67 -8.23 -13.64
C THR A 57 -2.90 -7.51 -12.56
N TYR A 58 -1.70 -7.98 -12.24
CA TYR A 58 -0.86 -7.37 -11.21
C TYR A 58 -0.26 -6.03 -11.66
N ASN A 59 -0.01 -5.84 -12.97
CA ASN A 59 0.35 -4.53 -13.53
C ASN A 59 -0.76 -3.48 -13.31
N MET A 60 -2.01 -3.87 -13.54
CA MET A 60 -3.15 -3.00 -13.26
C MET A 60 -3.27 -2.70 -11.77
N GLN A 61 -3.06 -3.72 -10.92
CA GLN A 61 -3.10 -3.57 -9.47
C GLN A 61 -2.03 -2.59 -8.96
N ILE A 62 -0.75 -2.77 -9.34
CA ILE A 62 0.33 -1.90 -8.86
C ILE A 62 0.18 -0.46 -9.38
N LYS A 63 -0.33 -0.28 -10.60
CA LYS A 63 -0.66 1.04 -11.15
C LYS A 63 -1.73 1.74 -10.31
N ALA A 64 -2.86 1.07 -10.07
CA ALA A 64 -3.95 1.63 -9.27
C ALA A 64 -3.51 1.98 -7.84
N MET A 65 -2.67 1.14 -7.23
CA MET A 65 -2.11 1.43 -5.90
C MET A 65 -1.19 2.66 -5.93
N THR A 66 -0.36 2.81 -6.96
CA THR A 66 0.53 3.98 -7.12
C THR A 66 -0.27 5.26 -7.29
N GLU A 67 -1.30 5.23 -8.14
CA GLU A 67 -2.22 6.36 -8.34
C GLU A 67 -2.94 6.72 -7.03
N TYR A 68 -3.39 5.72 -6.27
CA TYR A 68 -4.08 5.99 -5.01
C TYR A 68 -3.15 6.52 -3.92
N ILE A 69 -1.91 6.03 -3.83
CA ILE A 69 -0.86 6.60 -2.96
C ILE A 69 -0.67 8.09 -3.27
N ALA A 70 -0.54 8.46 -4.55
CA ALA A 70 -0.36 9.85 -4.94
C ALA A 70 -1.57 10.74 -4.56
N VAL A 71 -2.79 10.21 -4.69
CA VAL A 71 -4.01 10.90 -4.24
C VAL A 71 -3.99 11.14 -2.73
N LEU A 72 -3.60 10.14 -1.93
CA LEU A 72 -3.51 10.28 -0.48
C LEU A 72 -2.42 11.28 -0.08
N GLU A 73 -1.27 11.30 -0.76
CA GLU A 73 -0.21 12.27 -0.50
C GLU A 73 -0.65 13.70 -0.82
N ALA A 74 -1.30 13.91 -1.96
CA ALA A 74 -1.85 15.22 -2.32
C ALA A 74 -2.93 15.67 -1.31
N ARG A 75 -3.83 14.77 -0.93
CA ARG A 75 -4.90 15.04 0.03
C ARG A 75 -4.35 15.35 1.43
N ALA A 76 -3.28 14.67 1.86
CA ALA A 76 -2.59 14.96 3.11
C ALA A 76 -2.07 16.41 3.16
N VAL A 77 -1.48 16.89 2.05
CA VAL A 77 -1.01 18.27 1.94
C VAL A 77 -2.19 19.25 2.03
N MET A 78 -3.28 18.99 1.33
CA MET A 78 -4.47 19.85 1.33
C MET A 78 -5.16 19.92 2.70
N GLU A 79 -5.17 18.82 3.45
CA GLU A 79 -5.81 18.72 4.76
C GLU A 79 -4.87 19.01 5.94
N GLY A 80 -3.58 19.25 5.69
CA GLY A 80 -2.58 19.49 6.74
C GLY A 80 -2.29 18.26 7.61
N ILE A 81 -2.37 17.05 7.03
CA ILE A 81 -2.13 15.78 7.72
C ILE A 81 -0.69 15.32 7.48
N VAL A 82 0.02 14.91 8.53
CA VAL A 82 1.35 14.32 8.44
C VAL A 82 1.24 12.82 8.24
N LEU A 83 1.83 12.29 7.16
CA LEU A 83 1.80 10.87 6.79
C LEU A 83 2.96 10.05 7.36
#